data_AF-A0A9D0ZVI0-F1
#
_entry.id   AF-A0A9D0ZVI0-F1
#
_cell.length_a   1.000
_cell.length_b   1.000
_cell.length_c   1.000
_cell.angle_alpha   90.00
_cell.angle_beta   90.00
_cell.angle_gamma   90.00
#
_symmetry.space_group_name_H-M   'P 1'
#
loop_
_entity.id
_entity.type
_entity.pdbx_description
1 polymer ?
#
loop_
_entity_poly.entity_id
_entity_poly.type
_entity_poly.pdbx_seq_one_letter_code
_entity_poly.pdbx_strand_id
1 'polypeptide(L)' 'MEPTYDKQEFFEAYADMDRSKGGLEAAGEWHQLKPLFPELSGKKVLDLGCGYGWHCGYAWKQGASLVLGIDESE' A
#
# COMPACT_ATOMS: atom_id res chain seq x y z
N MET A 1 -20.85 -10.33 17.06
CA MET A 1 -20.41 -9.02 16.54
C MET A 1 -19.51 -9.33 15.37
N GLU A 2 -19.87 -8.88 14.18
CA GLU A 2 -19.04 -9.07 13.00
C GLU A 2 -17.76 -8.22 13.13
N PRO A 3 -16.58 -8.77 12.81
CA PRO A 3 -15.33 -8.01 12.78
C PRO A 3 -15.46 -6.76 11.90
N THR A 4 -14.78 -5.68 12.28
CA THR A 4 -14.90 -4.41 11.54
C THR A 4 -14.31 -4.50 10.13
N TYR A 5 -13.33 -5.37 9.93
CA TYR A 5 -12.66 -5.60 8.65
C TYR A 5 -13.40 -6.59 7.74
N ASP A 6 -14.53 -7.14 8.17
CA ASP A 6 -15.39 -8.01 7.33
C ASP A 6 -16.57 -7.22 6.75
N LYS A 7 -16.66 -5.92 7.04
CA LYS A 7 -17.80 -5.07 6.68
C LYS A 7 -17.53 -4.29 5.42
N GLN A 8 -18.42 -4.44 4.43
CA GLN A 8 -18.33 -3.70 3.18
C GLN A 8 -18.30 -2.18 3.38
N GLU A 9 -19.08 -1.63 4.32
CA GLU A 9 -19.13 -0.19 4.54
C GLU A 9 -17.79 0.39 5.04
N PHE A 10 -16.99 -0.43 5.73
CA PHE A 10 -15.64 -0.04 6.14
C PHE A 10 -14.74 0.15 4.92
N PHE A 11 -14.77 -0.80 3.98
CA PHE A 11 -13.97 -0.72 2.76
C PHE A 11 -14.43 0.39 1.82
N GLU A 12 -15.73 0.67 1.74
CA GLU A 12 -16.27 1.81 0.99
C GLU A 12 -15.75 3.15 1.55
N ALA A 13 -15.83 3.33 2.87
CA ALA A 13 -15.29 4.53 3.51
C ALA A 13 -13.75 4.62 3.36
N TYR A 14 -13.06 3.47 3.40
CA TYR A 14 -11.62 3.41 3.21
C TYR A 14 -11.20 3.74 1.77
N ALA A 15 -11.96 3.28 0.78
CA ALA A 15 -11.78 3.61 -0.64
C ALA A 15 -11.93 5.12 -0.89
N ASP A 16 -12.74 5.79 -0.08
CA ASP A 16 -13.00 7.21 -0.21
C ASP A 16 -11.89 8.12 0.34
N MET A 17 -10.93 7.56 1.11
CA MET A 17 -9.81 8.31 1.67
C MET A 17 -8.85 8.83 0.58
N ASP A 18 -8.25 9.99 0.83
CA ASP A 18 -7.31 10.63 -0.10
C ASP A 18 -6.14 9.71 -0.48
N ARG A 19 -5.58 8.94 0.47
CA ARG A 19 -4.52 7.95 0.20
C ARG A 19 -4.96 6.84 -0.77
N SER A 20 -6.24 6.49 -0.76
CA SER A 20 -6.80 5.43 -1.60
C SER A 20 -6.97 5.93 -3.03
N LYS A 21 -7.41 7.18 -3.19
CA LYS A 21 -7.64 7.83 -4.49
C LYS A 21 -6.38 8.43 -5.13
N GLY A 22 -5.59 9.14 -4.34
CA GLY A 22 -4.43 9.91 -4.79
C GLY A 22 -3.08 9.19 -4.65
N GLY A 23 -3.09 7.96 -4.15
CA GLY A 23 -1.89 7.16 -3.94
C GLY A 23 -0.96 7.72 -2.87
N LEU A 24 0.33 7.35 -2.94
CA LEU A 24 1.30 7.68 -1.90
C LEU A 24 1.47 9.19 -1.68
N GLU A 25 1.39 10.00 -2.73
CA GLU A 25 1.54 11.47 -2.60
C GLU A 25 0.36 12.12 -1.84
N ALA A 26 -0.80 11.45 -1.79
CA ALA A 26 -1.94 11.86 -0.99
C ALA A 26 -1.97 11.22 0.41
N ALA A 27 -1.04 10.29 0.71
CA ALA A 27 -0.88 9.73 2.04
C ALA A 27 -0.07 10.68 2.91
N GLY A 28 -0.68 11.18 3.98
CA GLY A 28 -0.08 12.19 4.85
C GLY A 28 1.27 11.77 5.43
N GLU A 29 1.46 10.48 5.72
CA GLU A 29 2.69 9.91 6.26
C GLU A 29 3.81 9.74 5.23
N TRP A 30 3.50 9.76 3.93
CA TRP A 30 4.42 9.30 2.89
C TRP A 30 5.72 10.09 2.85
N HIS A 31 5.65 11.41 3.01
CA HIS A 31 6.81 12.29 2.99
C HIS A 31 7.81 11.98 4.12
N GLN A 32 7.33 11.46 5.26
CA GLN A 32 8.18 11.05 6.38
C GLN A 32 8.66 9.59 6.23
N LEU A 33 7.83 8.73 5.64
CA LEU A 33 8.12 7.31 5.49
C LEU A 33 9.09 7.03 4.33
N LYS A 34 8.91 7.70 3.19
CA LYS A 34 9.72 7.50 1.97
C LYS A 34 11.23 7.53 2.20
N PRO A 35 11.80 8.48 2.98
CA PRO A 35 13.24 8.53 3.23
C PRO A 35 13.78 7.37 4.07
N LEU A 36 12.91 6.62 4.76
CA LEU A 36 13.28 5.49 5.61
C LEU A 36 13.46 4.19 4.81
N PHE A 37 12.99 4.17 3.56
CA PHE A 37 13.19 3.00 2.70
C PHE A 37 14.68 2.81 2.39
N PRO A 38 15.20 1.57 2.49
CA PRO A 38 16.52 1.28 1.98
C PRO A 38 16.52 1.35 0.45
N GLU A 39 17.71 1.34 -0.15
CA GLU A 39 17.87 1.07 -1.59
C GLU A 39 17.13 -0.24 -1.95
N LEU A 40 16.29 -0.22 -2.99
CA LEU A 40 15.40 -1.34 -3.37
C LEU A 40 15.82 -2.06 -4.66
N SER A 41 16.74 -1.50 -5.44
CA SER A 41 17.21 -2.09 -6.70
C SER A 41 17.71 -3.51 -6.50
N GLY A 42 17.20 -4.43 -7.32
CA GLY A 42 17.54 -5.84 -7.27
C GLY A 42 16.96 -6.60 -6.06
N LYS A 43 16.31 -5.93 -5.10
CA LYS A 43 15.72 -6.58 -3.92
C LYS A 43 14.38 -7.22 -4.23
N LYS A 44 14.02 -8.21 -3.41
CA LYS A 44 12.67 -8.80 -3.38
C LYS A 44 11.88 -8.14 -2.26
N VAL A 45 10.69 -7.65 -2.58
CA VAL A 45 9.82 -6.90 -1.67
C VAL A 45 8.52 -7.67 -1.47
N LEU A 46 8.10 -7.78 -0.21
CA LEU A 46 6.79 -8.28 0.20
C LEU A 46 6.02 -7.13 0.83
N ASP A 47 4.85 -6.82 0.30
CA ASP A 47 3.94 -5.77 0.76
C ASP A 47 2.68 -6.43 1.33
N LEU A 48 2.54 -6.41 2.66
CA LEU A 48 1.45 -7.05 3.40
C LEU A 48 0.37 -6.02 3.73
N GLY A 49 -0.87 -6.31 3.36
CA GLY A 49 -1.94 -5.30 3.36
C GLY A 49 -1.70 -4.28 2.26
N CYS A 50 -1.40 -4.76 1.05
CA CYS A 50 -1.00 -3.88 -0.05
C CYS A 50 -2.13 -2.96 -0.55
N GLY A 51 -3.39 -3.31 -0.26
CA GLY A 51 -4.59 -2.65 -0.73
C GLY A 51 -4.52 -2.39 -2.23
N TYR A 52 -4.62 -1.12 -2.62
CA TYR A 52 -4.49 -0.65 -4.00
C TYR A 52 -3.10 -0.83 -4.63
N GLY A 53 -2.12 -1.41 -3.92
CA GLY A 53 -0.80 -1.74 -4.45
C GLY A 53 0.14 -0.55 -4.62
N TRP A 54 -0.11 0.57 -3.93
CA TRP A 54 0.66 1.79 -4.10
C TRP A 54 2.15 1.61 -3.73
N HIS A 55 2.44 0.93 -2.62
CA HIS A 55 3.81 0.63 -2.21
C HIS A 55 4.45 -0.42 -3.13
N CYS A 56 3.70 -1.42 -3.59
CA CYS A 56 4.15 -2.34 -4.63
C CYS A 56 4.65 -1.60 -5.88
N GLY A 57 3.84 -0.68 -6.40
CA GLY A 57 4.17 0.13 -7.57
C GLY A 57 5.39 1.05 -7.33
N TYR A 58 5.52 1.59 -6.12
CA TYR A 58 6.72 2.34 -5.73
C TYR A 58 7.97 1.45 -5.75
N ALA A 59 7.94 0.31 -5.07
CA ALA A 59 9.08 -0.61 -4.99
C ALA A 59 9.53 -1.09 -6.37
N TRP A 60 8.59 -1.39 -7.26
CA TRP A 60 8.87 -1.73 -8.66
C TRP A 60 9.59 -0.60 -9.39
N LYS A 61 9.10 0.64 -9.29
CA LYS A 61 9.74 1.83 -9.89
C LYS A 61 11.13 2.13 -9.32
N GLN A 62 11.40 1.73 -8.08
CA GLN A 62 12.73 1.83 -7.47
C GLN A 62 13.68 0.69 -7.88
N GLY A 63 13.25 -0.23 -8.76
CA GLY A 63 14.12 -1.27 -9.35
C GLY A 63 14.13 -2.59 -8.60
N ALA A 64 13.17 -2.84 -7.70
CA ALA A 64 13.03 -4.16 -7.08
C ALA A 64 12.95 -5.27 -8.13
N SER A 65 13.66 -6.38 -7.90
CA SER A 65 13.69 -7.53 -8.82
C SER A 65 12.43 -8.38 -8.76
N LEU A 66 11.71 -8.31 -7.63
CA LEU A 66 10.42 -8.95 -7.43
C LEU A 66 9.64 -8.13 -6.41
N VAL A 67 8.36 -7.93 -6.67
CA VAL A 67 7.42 -7.32 -5.73
C VAL A 67 6.21 -8.24 -5.62
N LEU A 68 5.91 -8.68 -4.40
CA LEU A 68 4.72 -9.47 -4.08
C LEU A 68 3.84 -8.66 -3.13
N GLY A 69 2.65 -8.29 -3.58
CA GLY A 69 1.61 -7.70 -2.74
C GLY A 69 0.61 -8.76 -2.32
N ILE A 70 0.22 -8.76 -1.04
CA ILE A 70 -0.84 -9.61 -0.51
C ILE A 70 -1.79 -8.72 0.27
N ASP A 71 -3.08 -8.81 -0.05
CA ASP A 71 -4.15 -8.24 0.75
C ASP A 71 -5.26 -9.29 0.94
N GLU A 72 -5.95 -9.22 2.07
CA GLU A 72 -7.07 -10.10 2.41
C GLU A 72 -8.42 -9.47 2.04
N SER A 73 -8.44 -8.19 1.63
CA SER A 73 -9.63 -7.52 1.10
C SER A 73 -10.06 -8.12 -0.24
N GLU A 74 -11.38 -8.29 -0.44
CA GLU A 74 -12.00 -8.70 -1.72
C GLU A 74 -11.91 -7.65 -2.83
#